data_AF-A0A0V1P874-F1
#
_entry.id   AF-A0A0V1P874-F1
#
_cell.length_a   1.000
_cell.length_b   1.000
_cell.length_c   1.000
_cell.angle_alpha   90.00
_cell.angle_beta   90.00
_cell.angle_gamma   90.00
#
_symmetry.space_group_name_H-M   'P 1'
#
loop_
_entity.id
_entity.type
_entity.pdbx_description
1 polymer ?
#
loop_
_entity_poly.entity_id
_entity_poly.type
_entity_poly.pdbx_seq_one_letter_code
_entity_poly.pdbx_strand_id
1 'polypeptide(L)'
;MKKQNVRTLALIVCTFTYLLVGAAVFDALESDNELRQRELTGALRQRIMTKYNISERDYRVIESVIVKSIPHKAGHQWKFAGAFYFSTTVITTIDIYRADAYQKKHFYHKV
;
A
#
# COMPACT_ATOMS: atom_id res chain seq x y z
N MET A 1 40.18 -13.25 13.54
CA MET A 1 38.86 -13.69 13.03
C MET A 1 38.98 -14.13 11.59
N LYS A 2 38.28 -15.19 11.16
CA LYS A 2 38.31 -15.63 9.74
C LYS A 2 37.85 -14.47 8.84
N LYS A 3 38.54 -14.22 7.73
CA LYS A 3 38.25 -13.12 6.78
C LYS A 3 36.78 -13.12 6.29
N GLN A 4 36.18 -14.30 6.18
CA GLN A 4 34.76 -14.49 5.80
C GLN A 4 33.80 -13.87 6.84
N ASN A 5 34.04 -14.10 8.13
CA ASN A 5 33.18 -13.59 9.20
C ASN A 5 33.23 -12.06 9.30
N VAL A 6 34.41 -11.48 9.03
CA VAL A 6 34.59 -10.03 8.98
C VAL A 6 33.81 -9.43 7.81
N ARG A 7 33.85 -10.06 6.63
CA ARG A 7 33.08 -9.61 5.46
C ARG A 7 31.57 -9.66 5.71
N THR A 8 31.06 -10.74 6.29
CA THR A 8 29.63 -10.86 6.62
C THR A 8 29.20 -9.83 7.64
N LEU A 9 29.99 -9.62 8.71
CA LEU A 9 29.68 -8.62 9.73
C LEU A 9 29.69 -7.20 9.14
N ALA A 10 30.66 -6.88 8.28
CA ALA A 10 30.73 -5.58 7.60
C ALA A 10 29.51 -5.34 6.70
N LEU A 11 29.04 -6.36 5.96
CA LEU A 11 27.83 -6.24 5.14
C LEU A 11 26.59 -6.02 6.00
N ILE A 12 26.46 -6.71 7.14
CA ILE A 12 25.34 -6.51 8.06
C ILE A 12 25.32 -5.07 8.57
N VAL A 13 26.46 -4.58 9.08
CA VAL A 13 26.57 -3.20 9.57
C VAL A 13 26.26 -2.19 8.47
N CYS A 14 26.81 -2.38 7.26
CA CYS A 14 26.56 -1.51 6.11
C CYS A 14 25.06 -1.46 5.76
N THR A 15 24.39 -2.60 5.65
CA THR A 15 22.95 -2.67 5.34
C THR A 15 22.11 -1.98 6.42
N PHE A 16 22.44 -2.18 7.71
CA PHE A 16 21.75 -1.46 8.78
C PHE A 16 21.94 0.04 8.68
N THR A 17 23.17 0.52 8.45
CA THR A 17 23.42 1.95 8.27
C THR A 17 22.69 2.52 7.05
N TYR A 18 22.63 1.78 5.93
CA TYR A 18 21.88 2.17 4.75
C TYR A 18 20.39 2.33 5.03
N LEU A 19 19.79 1.37 5.77
CA LEU A 19 18.39 1.46 6.17
C LEU A 19 18.11 2.66 7.09
N LEU A 20 18.99 2.93 8.06
CA LEU A 20 18.83 4.08 8.97
C LEU A 20 18.93 5.42 8.23
N VAL A 21 19.92 5.56 7.34
CA VAL A 21 20.06 6.77 6.51
C VAL A 21 18.84 6.91 5.58
N GLY A 22 18.42 5.83 4.93
CA GLY A 22 17.22 5.83 4.10
C GLY A 22 15.98 6.26 4.87
N ALA A 23 15.78 5.73 6.08
CA ALA A 23 14.65 6.11 6.95
C ALA A 23 14.68 7.61 7.29
N ALA A 24 15.85 8.16 7.66
CA ALA A 24 15.99 9.58 7.95
C ALA A 24 15.73 10.48 6.72
N VAL A 25 16.19 10.05 5.55
CA VAL A 25 15.95 10.79 4.29
C VAL A 25 14.47 10.75 3.91
N PHE A 26 13.82 9.58 3.97
CA PHE A 26 12.39 9.48 3.68
C PHE A 26 11.53 10.25 4.68
N ASP A 27 11.88 10.22 5.97
CA ASP A 27 11.21 11.02 6.98
C ASP A 27 11.32 12.52 6.69
N ALA A 28 12.52 13.02 6.38
CA ALA A 28 12.73 14.43 6.06
C ALA A 28 12.02 14.89 4.77
N LEU A 29 11.80 13.99 3.81
CA LEU A 29 11.19 14.32 2.52
C LEU A 29 9.67 14.14 2.50
N GLU A 30 9.14 13.09 3.14
CA GLU A 30 7.74 12.68 2.98
C GLU A 30 6.85 12.98 4.19
N SER A 31 7.40 13.14 5.40
CA SER A 31 6.58 13.30 6.62
C SER A 31 5.65 14.53 6.58
N ASP A 32 6.20 15.70 6.24
CA ASP A 32 5.44 16.94 6.11
C ASP A 32 4.37 16.87 5.02
N ASN A 33 4.70 16.20 3.91
CA ASN A 33 3.78 16.03 2.79
C ASN A 33 2.61 15.13 3.18
N GLU A 34 2.88 14.02 3.88
CA GLU A 34 1.86 13.13 4.39
C GLU A 34 0.91 13.85 5.36
N LEU A 35 1.45 14.66 6.29
CA LEU A 35 0.64 15.44 7.22
C LEU A 35 -0.30 16.41 6.49
N ARG A 36 0.21 17.19 5.53
CA ARG A 36 -0.61 18.11 4.73
C ARG A 36 -1.68 17.37 3.94
N GLN A 37 -1.35 16.23 3.32
CA GLN A 37 -2.32 15.42 2.59
C GLN A 37 -3.42 14.86 3.51
N ARG A 38 -3.07 14.44 4.72
CA ARG A 38 -4.04 13.98 5.72
C ARG A 38 -4.97 15.11 6.15
N GLU A 39 -4.44 16.30 6.42
CA GLU A 39 -5.24 17.48 6.76
C GLU A 39 -6.20 17.90 5.64
N LEU A 40 -5.69 17.99 4.40
CA LEU A 40 -6.51 18.33 3.22
C LEU A 40 -7.63 17.30 3.00
N THR A 41 -7.32 16.01 3.12
CA THR A 41 -8.30 14.94 2.98
C THR A 41 -9.34 14.99 4.10
N GLY A 42 -8.92 15.25 5.34
CA GLY A 42 -9.82 15.43 6.48
C GLY A 42 -10.75 16.64 6.34
N ALA A 43 -10.21 17.78 5.90
CA ALA A 43 -10.98 18.99 5.65
C ALA A 43 -11.98 18.81 4.49
N LEU A 44 -11.56 18.14 3.40
CA LEU A 44 -12.44 17.80 2.29
C LEU A 44 -13.55 16.85 2.73
N ARG A 45 -13.21 15.81 3.50
CA ARG A 45 -14.17 14.88 4.09
C ARG A 45 -15.25 15.65 4.87
N GLN A 46 -14.85 16.53 5.78
CA GLN A 46 -15.83 17.27 6.57
C GLN A 46 -16.65 18.25 5.72
N ARG A 47 -16.03 18.92 4.74
CA ARG A 47 -16.79 19.76 3.79
C ARG A 47 -17.87 18.97 3.05
N ILE A 48 -17.58 17.76 2.60
CA ILE A 48 -18.54 16.88 1.91
C ILE A 48 -19.63 16.43 2.88
N MET A 49 -19.25 15.93 4.07
CA MET A 49 -20.21 15.46 5.06
C MET A 49 -21.20 16.56 5.47
N THR A 50 -20.71 17.79 5.71
CA THR A 50 -21.56 18.93 6.05
C THR A 50 -22.44 19.36 4.86
N LYS A 51 -21.87 19.45 3.65
CA LYS A 51 -22.60 19.89 2.44
C LYS A 51 -23.77 18.98 2.09
N TYR A 52 -23.63 17.67 2.30
CA TYR A 52 -24.64 16.67 1.95
C TYR A 52 -25.37 16.08 3.16
N ASN A 53 -25.15 16.63 4.37
CA ASN A 53 -25.73 16.16 5.62
C ASN A 53 -25.53 14.64 5.84
N ILE A 54 -24.33 14.14 5.59
CA ILE A 54 -23.98 12.72 5.70
C ILE A 54 -23.53 12.43 7.13
N SER A 55 -24.12 11.41 7.77
CA SER A 55 -23.69 10.97 9.09
C SER A 55 -22.33 10.28 9.04
N GLU A 56 -21.59 10.30 10.15
CA GLU A 56 -20.30 9.61 10.28
C GLU A 56 -20.41 8.09 10.00
N ARG A 57 -21.56 7.48 10.34
CA ARG A 57 -21.83 6.07 10.06
C ARG A 57 -21.98 5.82 8.56
N ASP A 58 -22.78 6.64 7.89
CA ASP A 58 -23.04 6.49 6.45
C ASP A 58 -21.80 6.77 5.62
N TYR A 59 -20.99 7.76 6.03
CA TYR A 59 -19.70 8.03 5.38
C TYR A 59 -18.79 6.79 5.40
N ARG A 60 -18.69 6.09 6.54
CA ARG A 60 -17.89 4.85 6.64
C ARG A 60 -18.40 3.75 5.71
N VAL A 61 -19.71 3.63 5.56
CA VAL A 61 -20.30 2.67 4.61
C VAL A 61 -19.89 3.05 3.18
N ILE A 62 -20.04 4.31 2.80
CA ILE A 62 -19.64 4.82 1.48
C ILE A 62 -18.14 4.60 1.23
N GLU A 63 -17.29 4.95 2.18
CA GLU A 63 -15.84 4.73 2.11
C GLU A 63 -15.51 3.25 1.90
N SER A 64 -16.16 2.35 2.65
CA SER A 64 -15.95 0.92 2.51
C SER A 64 -16.37 0.38 1.13
N VAL A 65 -17.47 0.90 0.57
CA VAL A 65 -17.95 0.54 -0.77
C VAL A 65 -16.98 1.06 -1.83
N ILE A 66 -16.52 2.31 -1.70
CA ILE A 66 -15.55 2.91 -2.62
C ILE A 66 -14.26 2.11 -2.62
N VAL A 67 -13.68 1.83 -1.45
CA VAL A 67 -12.42 1.06 -1.32
C VAL A 67 -12.56 -0.33 -1.95
N LYS A 68 -13.68 -1.03 -1.71
CA LYS A 68 -13.96 -2.34 -2.33
C LYS A 68 -14.21 -2.24 -3.85
N SER A 69 -14.67 -1.09 -4.34
CA SER A 69 -14.94 -0.88 -5.77
C SER A 69 -13.69 -0.54 -6.60
N ILE A 70 -12.58 -0.11 -5.97
CA ILE A 70 -11.32 0.24 -6.65
C ILE A 70 -10.84 -0.84 -7.65
N PRO A 71 -10.75 -2.14 -7.30
CA PRO A 71 -10.32 -3.17 -8.25
C PRO A 71 -11.29 -3.33 -9.44
N HIS A 72 -12.58 -3.13 -9.22
CA HIS A 72 -13.59 -3.22 -10.28
C HIS A 72 -13.48 -2.10 -11.31
N LYS A 73 -12.97 -0.92 -10.92
CA LYS A 73 -12.71 0.20 -11.87
C LYS A 73 -11.64 -0.12 -12.91
N ALA A 74 -10.75 -1.09 -12.64
CA ALA A 74 -9.72 -1.52 -13.57
C ALA A 74 -10.20 -2.61 -14.57
N GLY A 75 -11.49 -2.94 -14.58
CA GLY A 75 -12.09 -3.94 -15.48
C GLY A 75 -12.01 -5.38 -14.95
N HIS A 76 -12.28 -6.37 -15.82
CA HIS A 76 -12.21 -7.79 -15.46
C HIS A 76 -10.75 -8.28 -15.39
N GLN A 77 -10.09 -8.07 -14.24
CA GLN A 77 -8.69 -8.43 -13.99
C GLN A 77 -8.39 -9.94 -14.08
N TRP A 78 -9.40 -10.82 -13.95
CA TRP A 78 -9.24 -12.28 -13.94
C TRP A 78 -9.53 -13.00 -15.26
N LYS A 79 -9.51 -12.29 -16.38
CA LYS A 79 -9.44 -12.94 -17.70
C LYS A 79 -8.01 -13.41 -17.99
N PHE A 80 -7.84 -14.29 -18.99
CA PHE A 80 -6.55 -14.89 -19.34
C PHE A 80 -5.39 -13.87 -19.42
N ALA A 81 -5.60 -12.72 -20.07
CA ALA A 81 -4.56 -11.68 -20.18
C ALA A 81 -4.12 -11.11 -18.81
N GLY A 82 -5.07 -10.90 -17.89
CA GLY A 82 -4.76 -10.41 -16.54
C GLY A 82 -4.11 -11.48 -15.66
N ALA A 83 -4.55 -12.74 -15.79
CA ALA A 83 -3.91 -13.88 -15.11
C ALA A 83 -2.48 -14.16 -15.63
N PHE A 84 -2.25 -13.96 -16.94
CA PHE A 84 -0.93 -14.07 -17.55
C PHE A 84 0.01 -12.97 -17.06
N TYR A 85 -0.45 -11.70 -17.09
CA TYR A 85 0.30 -10.56 -16.55
C TYR A 85 0.64 -10.76 -15.07
N PHE A 86 -0.33 -11.20 -14.25
CA PHE A 86 -0.12 -11.51 -12.84
C PHE A 86 1.00 -12.56 -12.66
N SER A 87 0.93 -13.68 -13.38
CA SER A 87 1.96 -14.72 -13.34
C SER A 87 3.36 -14.19 -13.68
N THR A 88 3.46 -13.30 -14.68
CA THR A 88 4.73 -12.63 -15.03
C THR A 88 5.26 -11.78 -13.87
N THR A 89 4.40 -10.98 -13.22
CA THR A 89 4.82 -10.14 -12.08
C THR A 89 5.29 -10.95 -10.87
N VAL A 90 4.72 -12.14 -10.66
CA VAL A 90 5.14 -13.08 -9.59
C VAL A 90 6.52 -13.67 -9.91
N ILE A 91 6.71 -14.21 -11.11
CA ILE A 91 7.98 -14.86 -11.51
C ILE A 91 9.12 -13.84 -11.57
N THR A 92 8.83 -12.60 -11.97
CA THR A 92 9.83 -11.52 -12.02
C THR A 92 10.06 -10.82 -10.68
N THR A 93 9.37 -11.22 -9.61
CA THR A 93 9.47 -10.63 -8.25
C THR A 93 9.14 -9.13 -8.19
N ILE A 94 8.42 -8.60 -9.19
CA ILE A 94 7.99 -7.19 -9.23
C ILE A 94 6.80 -6.98 -8.28
N ASP A 95 5.90 -7.95 -8.20
CA ASP A 95 4.70 -7.97 -7.33
C ASP A 95 3.96 -6.63 -7.20
N ILE A 96 3.15 -6.28 -8.21
CA ILE A 96 2.31 -5.07 -8.18
C ILE A 96 0.99 -5.44 -7.48
N TYR A 97 0.90 -5.16 -6.17
CA TYR A 97 -0.25 -5.39 -5.26
C TYR A 97 -1.64 -4.89 -5.72
N ARG A 98 -1.72 -4.24 -6.87
CA ARG A 98 -2.92 -3.55 -7.36
C ARG A 98 -4.03 -4.50 -7.85
N ALA A 99 -3.78 -5.81 -7.90
CA ALA A 99 -4.79 -6.80 -8.30
C ALA A 99 -5.48 -7.52 -7.13
N ASP A 100 -4.88 -7.63 -5.93
CA ASP A 100 -5.30 -8.75 -5.05
C ASP A 100 -5.30 -8.59 -3.53
N ALA A 101 -4.93 -7.44 -2.96
CA ALA A 101 -4.93 -7.30 -1.50
C ALA A 101 -6.35 -7.36 -0.87
N TYR A 102 -7.43 -7.23 -1.64
CA TYR A 102 -8.81 -7.21 -1.13
C TYR A 102 -9.63 -8.49 -1.37
N GLN A 103 -9.36 -9.28 -2.42
CA GLN A 103 -10.04 -10.57 -2.61
C GLN A 103 -9.48 -11.65 -1.68
N LYS A 104 -8.18 -11.57 -1.36
CA LYS A 104 -7.50 -12.55 -0.50
C LYS A 104 -8.12 -12.63 0.91
N LYS A 105 -8.60 -11.52 1.48
CA LYS A 105 -9.27 -11.51 2.81
C LYS A 105 -10.61 -12.27 2.83
N HIS A 106 -11.24 -12.50 1.67
CA HIS A 106 -12.47 -13.30 1.56
C HIS A 106 -12.22 -14.77 1.17
N PHE A 107 -11.03 -15.12 0.66
CA PHE A 107 -10.69 -16.50 0.32
C PHE A 107 -10.24 -17.31 1.56
N TYR A 108 -9.47 -16.70 2.47
CA TYR A 108 -9.02 -17.36 3.71
C TYR A 108 -10.10 -17.51 4.80
N HIS A 109 -11.31 -17.01 4.58
CA HIS A 109 -12.44 -17.20 5.51
C HIS A 109 -13.47 -18.20 4.98
N LYS A 110 -13.17 -18.86 3.86
CA LYS A 110 -14.00 -19.90 3.23
C LYS A 110 -13.27 -21.25 3.07
N VAL A 111 -12.10 -21.41 3.67
CA VAL A 111 -11.38 -22.69 3.78
C VAL A 111 -11.26 -23.04 5.26
#